data_AF-A0A0S8H9I3-F1
#
_entry.id   AF-A0A0S8H9I3-F1
#
_cell.length_a   1.000
_cell.length_b   1.000
_cell.length_c   1.000
_cell.angle_alpha   90.00
_cell.angle_beta   90.00
_cell.angle_gamma   90.00
#
_symmetry.space_group_name_H-M   'P 1'
#
loop_
_entity.id
_entity.type
_entity.pdbx_description
1 polymer ?
#
loop_
_entity_poly.entity_id
_entity_poly.type
_entity_poly.pdbx_seq_one_letter_code
_entity_poly.pdbx_strand_id
1 'polypeptide(L)'
;MALSAAAASLAAATPLTVVPVQPADLPAALLAVNRFRIELGDVLTANGRFDAARRVYSNAVKVARADGRLPIEELRRIANAYYFECEFESARATLLELAEEAASAGDVEAQVWAMADAAWFAWLSGADEEYDRHVKRVERLLDTHYVPGARFKIRTKMLKNFMVFAPHLTSW
;
A
#
# COMPACT_ATOMS: atom_id res chain seq x y z
N MET A 1 29.96 -16.80 63.97
CA MET A 1 30.57 -16.62 62.62
C MET A 1 29.59 -17.19 61.60
N ALA A 2 29.16 -16.54 60.53
CA ALA A 2 29.04 -15.15 60.13
C ALA A 2 27.90 -15.20 59.07
N LEU A 3 26.97 -14.24 59.13
CA LEU A 3 25.98 -14.00 58.08
C LEU A 3 26.69 -13.71 56.75
N SER A 4 26.19 -14.25 55.64
CA SER A 4 26.48 -13.68 54.32
C SER A 4 25.20 -13.60 53.50
N ALA A 5 24.89 -12.36 53.15
CA ALA A 5 23.73 -11.91 52.43
C ALA A 5 23.95 -12.02 50.92
N ALA A 6 23.06 -12.73 50.23
CA ALA A 6 22.79 -12.66 48.79
C ALA A 6 21.52 -13.50 48.58
N ALA A 7 20.44 -13.10 47.93
CA ALA A 7 20.18 -11.96 47.08
C ALA A 7 18.67 -11.68 47.19
N ALA A 8 18.31 -10.47 47.61
CA ALA A 8 16.94 -9.98 47.55
C ALA A 8 16.92 -8.79 46.59
N SER A 9 16.76 -9.06 45.30
CA SER A 9 16.26 -8.10 44.31
C SER A 9 15.96 -8.81 42.99
N LEU A 10 14.78 -9.43 42.92
CA LEU A 10 14.08 -9.69 41.67
C LEU A 10 12.60 -9.41 41.90
N ALA A 11 12.29 -8.14 42.10
CA ALA A 11 10.93 -7.63 42.19
C ALA A 11 10.86 -6.29 41.48
N ALA A 12 10.61 -6.34 40.18
CA ALA A 12 9.83 -5.35 39.44
C ALA A 12 9.72 -5.81 37.97
N ALA A 13 9.06 -6.95 37.74
CA ALA A 13 8.37 -7.09 36.47
C ALA A 13 7.23 -6.07 36.54
N THR A 14 7.41 -4.91 35.91
CA THR A 14 6.31 -3.96 35.74
C THR A 14 5.18 -4.71 35.06
N PRO A 15 3.98 -4.81 35.68
CA PRO A 15 2.85 -5.40 35.00
C PRO A 15 2.62 -4.60 33.73
N LEU A 16 2.58 -5.27 32.58
CA LEU A 16 2.10 -4.69 31.32
C LEU A 16 0.68 -4.21 31.59
N THR A 17 0.57 -2.93 31.92
CA THR A 17 -0.72 -2.30 32.17
C THR A 17 -1.35 -2.14 30.81
N VAL A 18 -2.29 -3.03 30.49
CA VAL A 18 -3.14 -2.88 29.32
C VAL A 18 -4.00 -1.66 29.60
N VAL A 19 -3.57 -0.50 29.09
CA VAL A 19 -4.39 0.71 29.14
C VAL A 19 -5.57 0.45 28.19
N PRO A 20 -6.82 0.38 28.69
CA PRO A 20 -7.96 0.23 27.82
C PRO A 20 -8.04 1.45 26.90
N VAL A 21 -8.02 1.21 25.59
CA VAL A 21 -8.23 2.26 24.59
C VAL A 21 -9.64 2.82 24.80
N GLN A 22 -9.73 4.10 25.11
CA GLN A 22 -11.03 4.76 25.22
C GLN A 22 -11.65 4.86 23.82
N PRO A 23 -12.99 4.77 23.68
CA PRO A 23 -13.64 4.88 22.37
C PRO A 23 -13.24 6.13 21.57
N ALA A 24 -12.95 7.24 22.27
CA ALA A 24 -12.48 8.49 21.66
C ALA A 24 -11.08 8.38 21.02
N ASP A 25 -10.24 7.45 21.49
CA ASP A 25 -8.86 7.25 21.02
C ASP A 25 -8.76 6.23 19.88
N LEU A 26 -9.87 5.56 19.53
CA LEU A 26 -9.90 4.51 18.51
C LEU A 26 -9.33 4.98 17.14
N PRO A 27 -9.67 6.16 16.61
CA PRO A 27 -9.09 6.62 15.34
C PRO A 27 -7.57 6.78 15.40
N ALA A 28 -7.06 7.40 16.47
CA ALA A 28 -5.62 7.60 16.65
C ALA A 28 -4.87 6.26 16.81
N ALA A 29 -5.46 5.31 17.53
CA ALA A 29 -4.91 3.97 17.69
C ALA A 29 -4.87 3.21 16.36
N LEU A 30 -5.93 3.27 15.54
CA LEU A 30 -5.98 2.62 14.23
C LEU A 30 -4.94 3.20 13.27
N LEU A 31 -4.76 4.53 13.25
CA LEU A 31 -3.71 5.19 12.47
C LEU A 31 -2.31 4.74 12.89
N ALA A 32 -2.04 4.66 14.19
CA ALA A 32 -0.74 4.21 14.70
C ALA A 32 -0.46 2.74 14.33
N VAL A 33 -1.45 1.85 14.46
CA VAL A 33 -1.34 0.44 14.07
C VAL A 33 -1.11 0.30 12.57
N ASN A 34 -1.83 1.08 11.75
CA ASN A 34 -1.64 1.07 10.31
C ASN A 34 -0.21 1.49 9.93
N ARG A 35 0.28 2.62 10.47
CA ARG A 35 1.64 3.11 10.21
C ARG A 35 2.70 2.08 10.58
N PHE A 36 2.60 1.48 11.76
CA PHE A 36 3.53 0.44 12.18
C PHE A 36 3.55 -0.74 11.21
N ARG A 37 2.38 -1.17 10.69
CA ARG A 37 2.30 -2.24 9.70
C ARG A 37 2.95 -1.85 8.38
N ILE A 38 2.74 -0.63 7.91
CA ILE A 38 3.42 -0.12 6.72
C ILE A 38 4.94 -0.18 6.90
N GLU A 39 5.47 0.38 7.97
CA GLU A 39 6.92 0.39 8.24
C GLU A 39 7.50 -1.02 8.34
N LEU A 40 6.80 -1.93 9.03
CA LEU A 40 7.23 -3.33 9.12
C LEU A 40 7.23 -4.03 7.75
N GLY A 41 6.19 -3.78 6.94
CA GLY A 41 6.13 -4.31 5.58
C GLY A 41 7.26 -3.76 4.70
N ASP A 42 7.59 -2.47 4.84
CA ASP A 42 8.68 -1.81 4.09
C ASP A 42 10.03 -2.47 4.46
N VAL A 43 10.27 -2.71 5.75
CA VAL A 43 11.46 -3.45 6.23
C VAL A 43 11.49 -4.88 5.67
N LEU A 44 10.36 -5.60 5.67
CA LEU A 44 10.31 -6.96 5.11
C LEU A 44 10.59 -6.97 3.61
N THR A 45 10.05 -6.00 2.87
CA THR A 45 10.28 -5.83 1.43
C THR A 45 11.75 -5.56 1.15
N ALA A 46 12.38 -4.65 1.90
CA ALA A 46 13.81 -4.32 1.76
C ALA A 46 14.72 -5.54 2.03
N ASN A 47 14.27 -6.49 2.86
CA ASN A 47 14.99 -7.74 3.13
C ASN A 47 14.60 -8.89 2.17
N GLY A 48 13.88 -8.61 1.08
CA GLY A 48 13.47 -9.63 0.10
C GLY A 48 12.40 -10.60 0.60
N ARG A 49 11.75 -10.31 1.73
CA ARG A 49 10.70 -11.16 2.33
C ARG A 49 9.31 -10.74 1.82
N PHE A 50 9.11 -10.79 0.52
CA PHE A 50 7.95 -10.19 -0.16
C PHE A 50 6.60 -10.80 0.26
N ASP A 51 6.50 -12.12 0.36
CA ASP A 51 5.29 -12.81 0.84
C ASP A 51 4.92 -12.42 2.29
N ALA A 52 5.92 -12.29 3.17
CA ALA A 52 5.70 -11.80 4.53
C ALA A 52 5.27 -10.32 4.53
N ALA A 53 5.89 -9.49 3.69
CA ALA A 53 5.53 -8.08 3.54
C ALA A 53 4.07 -7.93 3.07
N ARG A 54 3.65 -8.68 2.04
CA ARG A 54 2.27 -8.69 1.56
C ARG A 54 1.27 -9.01 2.67
N ARG A 55 1.52 -10.03 3.50
CA ARG A 55 0.65 -10.34 4.64
C ARG A 55 0.51 -9.17 5.61
N VAL A 56 1.61 -8.47 5.91
CA VAL A 56 1.60 -7.30 6.79
C VAL A 56 0.81 -6.15 6.15
N TYR A 57 1.03 -5.86 4.87
CA TYR A 57 0.28 -4.84 4.15
C TYR A 57 -1.20 -5.20 4.02
N SER A 58 -1.58 -6.45 3.74
CA SER A 58 -2.99 -6.87 3.71
C SER A 58 -3.68 -6.65 5.06
N ASN A 59 -2.93 -6.76 6.16
CA ASN A 59 -3.44 -6.40 7.47
C ASN A 59 -3.55 -4.87 7.65
N ALA A 60 -2.66 -4.08 7.06
CA ALA A 60 -2.80 -2.61 7.03
C ALA A 60 -4.03 -2.18 6.21
N VAL A 61 -4.29 -2.82 5.05
CA VAL A 61 -5.50 -2.61 4.23
C VAL A 61 -6.77 -2.76 5.08
N LYS A 62 -6.87 -3.85 5.85
CA LYS A 62 -8.02 -4.09 6.74
C LYS A 62 -8.20 -2.98 7.77
N VAL A 63 -7.11 -2.42 8.29
CA VAL A 63 -7.16 -1.32 9.27
C VAL A 63 -7.57 -0.02 8.59
N ALA A 64 -7.04 0.30 7.41
CA ALA A 64 -7.44 1.48 6.66
C ALA A 64 -8.93 1.46 6.32
N ARG A 65 -9.44 0.31 5.83
CA ARG A 65 -10.87 0.14 5.55
C ARG A 65 -11.73 0.26 6.83
N ALA A 66 -11.29 -0.31 7.94
CA ALA A 66 -11.98 -0.19 9.23
C ALA A 66 -12.02 1.27 9.76
N ASP A 67 -11.01 2.06 9.40
CA ASP A 67 -10.90 3.49 9.68
C ASP A 67 -11.64 4.36 8.63
N GLY A 68 -12.34 3.74 7.67
CA GLY A 68 -13.10 4.44 6.63
C GLY A 68 -12.24 5.09 5.53
N ARG A 69 -10.96 4.74 5.44
CA ARG A 69 -10.03 5.28 4.43
C ARG A 69 -9.83 4.32 3.28
N LEU A 70 -9.58 4.90 2.09
CA LEU A 70 -9.15 4.16 0.92
C LEU A 70 -7.69 3.65 1.13
N PRO A 71 -7.41 2.35 0.97
CA PRO A 71 -6.10 1.77 1.27
C PRO A 71 -5.10 1.94 0.11
N ILE A 72 -4.91 3.19 -0.35
CA ILE A 72 -4.07 3.51 -1.52
C ILE A 72 -2.63 3.04 -1.30
N GLU A 73 -2.04 3.45 -0.19
CA GLU A 73 -0.64 3.20 0.12
C GLU A 73 -0.34 1.72 0.35
N GLU A 74 -1.27 1.03 1.00
CA GLU A 74 -1.18 -0.37 1.36
C GLU A 74 -1.27 -1.26 0.12
N LEU A 75 -2.27 -1.04 -0.75
CA LEU A 75 -2.46 -1.84 -1.97
C LEU A 75 -1.32 -1.62 -2.97
N ARG A 76 -0.81 -0.38 -3.11
CA ARG A 76 0.36 -0.13 -3.96
C ARG A 76 1.61 -0.85 -3.47
N ARG A 77 1.83 -0.91 -2.15
CA ARG A 77 2.96 -1.66 -1.58
C ARG A 77 2.82 -3.18 -1.77
N ILE A 78 1.60 -3.72 -1.74
CA ILE A 78 1.35 -5.12 -2.11
C ILE A 78 1.71 -5.35 -3.58
N ALA A 79 1.27 -4.47 -4.48
CA ALA A 79 1.61 -4.55 -5.91
C ALA A 79 3.14 -4.46 -6.14
N ASN A 80 3.84 -3.59 -5.40
CA ASN A 80 5.30 -3.50 -5.45
C ASN A 80 5.96 -4.81 -4.99
N ALA A 81 5.47 -5.43 -3.92
CA ALA A 81 6.00 -6.70 -3.44
C ALA A 81 5.82 -7.82 -4.49
N TYR A 82 4.68 -7.87 -5.20
CA TYR A 82 4.50 -8.77 -6.33
C TYR A 82 5.43 -8.45 -7.51
N TYR A 83 5.61 -7.16 -7.83
CA TYR A 83 6.53 -6.73 -8.87
C TYR A 83 7.96 -7.21 -8.63
N PHE A 84 8.48 -7.11 -7.40
CA PHE A 84 9.83 -7.58 -7.08
C PHE A 84 10.02 -9.10 -7.22
N GLU A 85 8.92 -9.87 -7.22
CA GLU A 85 8.92 -11.31 -7.51
C GLU A 85 8.58 -11.62 -8.97
N CYS A 86 8.49 -10.59 -9.84
CA CYS A 86 8.05 -10.70 -11.23
C CYS A 86 6.64 -11.27 -11.39
N GLU A 87 5.80 -11.24 -10.35
CA GLU A 87 4.39 -11.65 -10.41
C GLU A 87 3.51 -10.51 -10.93
N PHE A 88 3.73 -10.12 -12.20
CA PHE A 88 3.06 -8.95 -12.79
C PHE A 88 1.54 -9.06 -12.83
N GLU A 89 0.99 -10.26 -13.02
CA GLU A 89 -0.46 -10.48 -12.99
C GLU A 89 -1.06 -10.21 -11.60
N SER A 90 -0.40 -10.69 -10.53
CA SER A 90 -0.82 -10.41 -9.15
C SER A 90 -0.69 -8.92 -8.82
N ALA A 91 0.39 -8.27 -9.27
CA ALA A 91 0.59 -6.83 -9.09
C ALA A 91 -0.51 -6.02 -9.80
N ARG A 92 -0.82 -6.38 -11.05
CA ARG A 92 -1.90 -5.79 -11.84
C ARG A 92 -3.26 -5.94 -11.17
N ALA A 93 -3.61 -7.16 -10.76
CA ALA A 93 -4.88 -7.44 -10.10
C ALA A 93 -5.07 -6.59 -8.84
N THR A 94 -4.01 -6.47 -8.02
CA THR A 94 -4.01 -5.63 -6.81
C THR A 94 -4.31 -4.16 -7.13
N LEU A 95 -3.77 -3.62 -8.22
CA LEU A 95 -4.01 -2.24 -8.62
C LEU A 95 -5.39 -2.03 -9.27
N LEU A 96 -5.94 -3.05 -9.94
CA LEU A 96 -7.31 -3.00 -10.42
C LEU A 96 -8.32 -3.00 -9.26
N GLU A 97 -8.07 -3.76 -8.19
CA GLU A 97 -8.84 -3.67 -6.94
C GLU A 97 -8.80 -2.24 -6.38
N LEU A 98 -7.60 -1.64 -6.28
CA LEU A 98 -7.46 -0.25 -5.84
C LEU A 98 -8.23 0.72 -6.75
N ALA A 99 -8.17 0.54 -8.07
CA ALA A 99 -8.88 1.39 -9.01
C ALA A 99 -10.41 1.29 -8.85
N GLU A 100 -10.93 0.10 -8.57
CA GLU A 100 -12.36 -0.13 -8.32
C GLU A 100 -12.83 0.49 -7.00
N GLU A 101 -12.04 0.35 -5.93
CA GLU A 101 -12.33 1.01 -4.65
C GLU A 101 -12.27 2.54 -4.78
N ALA A 102 -11.26 3.07 -5.47
CA ALA A 102 -11.13 4.51 -5.72
C ALA A 102 -12.31 5.05 -6.53
N ALA A 103 -12.74 4.32 -7.56
CA ALA A 103 -13.93 4.67 -8.33
C ALA A 103 -15.20 4.72 -7.46
N SER A 104 -15.35 3.74 -6.57
CA SER A 104 -16.49 3.64 -5.65
C SER A 104 -16.50 4.77 -4.61
N ALA A 105 -15.31 5.25 -4.21
CA ALA A 105 -15.14 6.39 -3.32
C ALA A 105 -15.25 7.76 -4.04
N GLY A 106 -15.33 7.78 -5.38
CA GLY A 106 -15.30 9.01 -6.18
C GLY A 106 -13.90 9.66 -6.30
N ASP A 107 -12.84 8.95 -5.91
CA ASP A 107 -11.46 9.41 -6.06
C ASP A 107 -10.94 9.07 -7.46
N VAL A 108 -11.25 9.95 -8.42
CA VAL A 108 -10.87 9.78 -9.83
C VAL A 108 -9.35 9.84 -10.01
N GLU A 109 -8.63 10.62 -9.21
CA GLU A 109 -7.17 10.71 -9.31
C GLU A 109 -6.52 9.38 -8.94
N ALA A 110 -6.86 8.82 -7.78
CA ALA A 110 -6.36 7.52 -7.36
C ALA A 110 -6.77 6.40 -8.33
N GLN A 111 -8.01 6.43 -8.82
CA GLN A 111 -8.49 5.48 -9.83
C GLN A 111 -7.61 5.51 -11.07
N VAL A 112 -7.39 6.69 -11.65
CA VAL A 112 -6.63 6.80 -12.90
C VAL A 112 -5.19 6.35 -12.72
N TRP A 113 -4.55 6.75 -11.61
CA TRP A 113 -3.18 6.36 -11.33
C TRP A 113 -3.03 4.84 -11.13
N ALA A 114 -3.93 4.22 -10.37
CA ALA A 114 -3.93 2.77 -10.18
C ALA A 114 -4.14 2.04 -11.52
N MET A 115 -5.04 2.54 -12.38
CA MET A 115 -5.26 1.98 -13.71
C MET A 115 -4.05 2.14 -14.65
N ALA A 116 -3.35 3.29 -14.59
CA ALA A 116 -2.15 3.52 -15.39
C ALA A 116 -1.00 2.58 -14.95
N ASP A 117 -0.84 2.39 -13.64
CA ASP A 117 0.13 1.43 -13.09
C ASP A 117 -0.25 -0.03 -13.47
N ALA A 118 -1.54 -0.37 -13.45
CA ALA A 118 -2.03 -1.70 -13.88
C ALA A 118 -1.81 -1.95 -15.38
N ALA A 119 -2.02 -0.93 -16.23
CA ALA A 119 -1.71 -1.00 -17.66
C ALA A 119 -0.23 -1.33 -17.86
N TRP A 120 0.67 -0.68 -17.12
CA TRP A 120 2.09 -0.96 -17.20
C TRP A 120 2.43 -2.42 -16.90
N PHE A 121 1.85 -2.99 -15.84
CA PHE A 121 2.06 -4.42 -15.54
C PHE A 121 1.53 -5.34 -16.64
N ALA A 122 0.40 -5.01 -17.28
CA ALA A 122 -0.08 -5.77 -18.43
C ALA A 122 0.92 -5.75 -19.60
N TRP A 123 1.56 -4.60 -19.85
CA TRP A 123 2.62 -4.53 -20.86
C TRP A 123 3.85 -5.36 -20.48
N LEU A 124 4.29 -5.31 -19.21
CA LEU A 124 5.42 -6.13 -18.73
C LEU A 124 5.14 -7.63 -18.82
N SER A 125 3.89 -8.07 -18.67
CA SER A 125 3.50 -9.48 -18.82
C SER A 125 3.24 -9.89 -20.27
N GLY A 126 3.35 -8.97 -21.24
CA GLY A 126 3.08 -9.23 -22.66
C GLY A 126 1.59 -9.27 -23.02
N ALA A 127 0.70 -8.82 -22.13
CA ALA A 127 -0.73 -8.76 -22.35
C ALA A 127 -1.13 -7.44 -23.07
N ASP A 128 -0.71 -7.30 -24.33
CA ASP A 128 -0.88 -6.07 -25.12
C ASP A 128 -2.35 -5.61 -25.24
N GLU A 129 -3.29 -6.53 -25.41
CA GLU A 129 -4.71 -6.20 -25.49
C GLU A 129 -5.26 -5.59 -24.20
N GLU A 130 -4.76 -6.06 -23.05
CA GLU A 130 -5.15 -5.57 -21.74
C GLU A 130 -4.51 -4.21 -21.47
N TYR A 131 -3.23 -4.03 -21.81
CA TYR A 131 -2.56 -2.73 -21.80
C TYR A 131 -3.38 -1.69 -22.58
N ASP A 132 -3.70 -1.96 -23.85
CA ASP A 132 -4.46 -1.03 -24.70
C ASP A 132 -5.84 -0.70 -24.13
N ARG A 133 -6.51 -1.71 -23.54
CA ARG A 133 -7.81 -1.53 -22.89
C ARG A 133 -7.70 -0.59 -21.68
N HIS A 134 -6.68 -0.77 -20.84
CA HIS A 134 -6.47 0.07 -19.67
C HIS A 134 -6.09 1.50 -20.07
N VAL A 135 -5.20 1.69 -21.04
CA VAL A 135 -4.82 3.03 -21.56
C VAL A 135 -6.04 3.77 -22.09
N LYS A 136 -6.84 3.17 -22.97
CA LYS A 136 -8.07 3.80 -23.49
C LYS A 136 -9.04 4.20 -22.37
N ARG A 137 -9.13 3.40 -21.30
CA ARG A 137 -9.99 3.71 -20.17
C ARG A 137 -9.44 4.87 -19.32
N VAL A 138 -8.13 4.92 -19.09
CA VAL A 138 -7.46 6.06 -18.44
C VAL A 138 -7.66 7.35 -19.23
N GLU A 139 -7.47 7.32 -20.55
CA GLU A 139 -7.66 8.50 -21.41
C GLU A 139 -9.09 9.03 -21.33
N ARG A 140 -10.09 8.16 -21.41
CA ARG A 140 -11.50 8.56 -21.25
C ARG A 140 -11.77 9.21 -19.89
N LEU A 141 -11.21 8.66 -18.81
CA LEU A 141 -11.37 9.26 -17.47
C LEU A 141 -10.75 10.65 -17.41
N LEU A 142 -9.53 10.82 -17.93
CA LEU A 142 -8.82 12.10 -17.99
C LEU A 142 -9.46 13.14 -18.91
N ASP A 143 -10.23 12.72 -19.90
CA ASP A 143 -10.96 13.62 -20.80
C ASP A 143 -12.32 14.03 -20.23
N THR A 144 -12.94 13.15 -19.43
CA THR A 144 -14.27 13.38 -18.85
C THR A 144 -14.19 14.13 -17.51
N HIS A 145 -13.12 13.93 -16.74
CA HIS A 145 -12.97 14.50 -15.41
C HIS A 145 -11.77 15.44 -15.35
N TYR A 146 -11.94 16.53 -14.60
CA TYR A 146 -10.83 17.41 -14.29
C TYR A 146 -9.94 16.76 -13.22
N VAL A 147 -8.75 16.31 -13.61
CA VAL A 147 -7.71 15.81 -12.70
C VAL A 147 -6.50 16.76 -12.78
N PRO A 148 -6.51 17.87 -11.99
CA PRO A 148 -5.50 18.92 -12.07
C PRO A 148 -4.09 18.37 -11.83
N GLY A 149 -3.13 18.74 -12.68
CA GLY A 149 -1.72 18.37 -12.53
C GLY A 149 -1.37 16.90 -12.84
N ALA A 150 -2.33 15.97 -12.72
CA ALA A 150 -2.10 14.54 -13.00
C ALA A 150 -2.16 14.22 -14.50
N ARG A 151 -3.01 14.90 -15.28
CA ARG A 151 -3.24 14.57 -16.70
C ARG A 151 -1.96 14.49 -17.54
N PHE A 152 -1.09 15.50 -17.44
CA PHE A 152 0.18 15.53 -18.17
C PHE A 152 1.14 14.45 -17.68
N LYS A 153 1.25 14.27 -16.35
CA LYS A 153 2.13 13.27 -15.73
C LYS A 153 1.72 11.84 -16.12
N ILE A 154 0.43 11.52 -16.02
CA ILE A 154 -0.14 10.21 -16.37
C ILE A 154 0.06 9.92 -17.85
N ARG A 155 -0.27 10.87 -18.74
CA ARG A 155 -0.05 10.68 -20.19
C ARG A 155 1.41 10.45 -20.53
N THR A 156 2.32 11.22 -19.93
CA THR A 156 3.76 11.04 -20.12
C THR A 156 4.20 9.67 -19.63
N LYS A 157 3.71 9.23 -18.46
CA LYS A 157 3.97 7.89 -17.93
C LYS A 157 3.48 6.78 -18.85
N MET A 158 2.34 6.94 -19.52
CA MET A 158 1.78 5.89 -20.40
C MET A 158 2.48 5.77 -21.76
N LEU A 159 3.38 6.70 -22.12
CA LEU A 159 4.18 6.56 -23.33
C LEU A 159 5.14 5.38 -23.15
N LYS A 160 5.05 4.37 -24.04
CA LYS A 160 5.82 3.11 -23.98
C LYS A 160 7.34 3.29 -23.74
N ASN A 161 7.91 4.43 -24.14
CA ASN A 161 9.34 4.74 -23.99
C ASN A 161 9.72 5.40 -22.65
N PHE A 162 8.75 5.81 -21.82
CA PHE A 162 8.96 6.55 -20.57
C PHE A 162 8.36 5.84 -19.34
N MET A 163 7.95 4.57 -19.48
CA MET A 163 7.41 3.75 -18.39
C MET A 163 8.51 3.30 -17.43
N VAL A 164 9.08 4.25 -16.68
CA VAL A 164 9.87 3.97 -15.48
C VAL A 164 8.90 3.86 -14.32
N PHE A 165 8.71 2.65 -13.82
CA PHE A 165 8.14 2.47 -12.50
C PHE A 165 9.21 2.79 -11.49
N ALA A 166 8.99 3.88 -10.75
CA ALA A 166 9.77 4.20 -9.57
C ALA A 166 9.00 3.66 -8.36
N PRO A 167 9.23 2.40 -7.91
CA PRO A 167 8.59 1.84 -6.72
C PRO A 167 8.97 2.58 -5.42
N HIS A 168 9.89 3.54 -5.48
CA HIS A 168 10.49 4.25 -4.36
C HIS A 168 10.18 5.76 -4.31
N LEU A 169 9.33 6.29 -5.21
CA LEU A 169 8.89 7.68 -5.10
C LEU A 169 7.57 7.75 -4.34
N THR A 170 7.77 7.93 -3.03
CA THR A 170 6.87 8.53 -2.03
C THR A 170 5.90 9.54 -2.64
N SER A 171 4.61 9.37 -2.29
CA SER A 171 3.48 10.31 -2.46
C SER A 171 3.13 10.75 -3.89
N TRP A 172 1.86 10.54 -4.26
CA TRP A 172 1.21 11.36 -5.31
C TRP A 172 1.13 12.82 -4.85
#